data_AF-A0A1V1WY96-F1
#
_entry.id   AF-A0A1V1WY96-F1
#
_cell.length_a   1.000
_cell.length_b   1.000
_cell.length_c   1.000
_cell.angle_alpha   90.00
_cell.angle_beta   90.00
_cell.angle_gamma   90.00
#
_symmetry.space_group_name_H-M   'P 1'
#
loop_
_entity.id
_entity.type
_entity.pdbx_description
1 polymer ?
#
loop_
_entity_poly.entity_id
_entity_poly.type
_entity_poly.pdbx_seq_one_letter_code
_entity_poly.pdbx_strand_id
1 'polypeptide(L)'
;MDRITHAAREGGLHYFLEFSPNQTFDVVLRVVNPDPVHLGLIALWEREIDTGILRVGGLTSIGRGRLKVENSQHDLFALPGYKGDWKLESASDQQIQPDDIFAQLWTTYPITETGLYVKKVGKLAGL
;
A
#
# COMPACT_ATOMS: atom_id res chain seq x y z
N MET A 1 21.21 -27.29 15.69
CA MET A 1 21.74 -27.88 16.94
C MET A 1 21.28 -29.32 17.00
N ASP A 2 22.20 -30.24 17.24
CA ASP A 2 21.83 -31.62 17.51
C ASP A 2 21.16 -31.72 18.89
N ARG A 3 20.03 -32.44 18.99
CA ARG A 3 19.23 -32.48 20.22
C ARG A 3 19.83 -33.37 21.31
N ILE A 4 20.77 -34.27 20.97
CA ILE A 4 21.38 -35.22 21.90
C ILE A 4 22.75 -34.71 22.33
N THR A 5 23.56 -34.29 21.35
CA THR A 5 24.96 -33.88 21.60
C THR A 5 25.11 -32.39 21.86
N HIS A 6 24.05 -31.60 21.66
CA HIS A 6 24.05 -30.13 21.74
C HIS A 6 25.06 -29.45 20.79
N ALA A 7 25.75 -30.21 19.94
CA ALA A 7 26.71 -29.69 18.98
C ALA A 7 26.01 -28.97 17.82
N ALA A 8 26.75 -28.09 17.16
CA ALA A 8 26.35 -27.59 15.85
C ALA A 8 26.37 -28.75 14.84
N ARG A 9 25.35 -28.84 14.00
CA ARG A 9 25.33 -29.83 12.90
C ARG A 9 26.20 -29.32 11.76
N GLU A 10 26.81 -30.24 11.04
CA GLU A 10 27.50 -29.92 9.79
C GLU A 10 26.57 -29.16 8.83
N GLY A 11 27.06 -28.06 8.25
CA GLY A 11 26.25 -27.14 7.43
C GLY A 11 25.18 -26.32 8.18
N GLY A 12 25.06 -26.48 9.50
CA GLY A 12 24.03 -25.80 10.29
C GLY A 12 24.32 -24.32 10.58
N LEU A 13 25.56 -23.87 10.39
CA LEU A 13 25.95 -22.47 10.53
C LEU A 13 25.81 -21.78 9.18
N HIS A 14 24.91 -20.81 9.11
CA HIS A 14 24.66 -19.99 7.93
C HIS A 14 24.45 -18.54 8.36
N TYR A 15 24.76 -17.60 7.46
CA TYR A 15 24.47 -16.19 7.63
C TYR A 15 23.28 -15.82 6.74
N PHE A 16 22.52 -14.83 7.17
CA PHE A 16 21.44 -14.24 6.39
C PHE A 16 21.50 -12.72 6.52
N LEU A 17 21.04 -12.03 5.48
CA LEU A 17 20.82 -10.59 5.52
C LEU A 17 19.44 -10.36 6.16
N GLU A 18 19.41 -9.63 7.27
CA GLU A 18 18.16 -9.23 7.93
C GLU A 18 17.98 -7.72 7.80
N PHE A 19 16.74 -7.28 7.53
CA PHE A 19 16.37 -5.89 7.73
C PHE A 19 16.44 -5.57 9.22
N SER A 20 16.97 -4.39 9.54
CA SER A 20 16.97 -3.90 10.91
C SER A 20 15.53 -3.57 11.34
N PRO A 21 15.19 -3.72 12.63
CA PRO A 21 13.89 -3.26 13.13
C PRO A 21 13.65 -1.79 12.81
N ASN A 22 12.37 -1.43 12.59
CA ASN A 22 11.93 -0.06 12.31
C ASN A 22 12.46 0.56 11.00
N GLN A 23 12.89 -0.27 10.05
CA GLN A 23 13.13 0.21 8.69
C GLN A 23 11.81 0.34 7.93
N THR A 24 11.70 1.41 7.15
CA THR A 24 10.55 1.70 6.28
C THR A 24 10.95 1.56 4.82
N PHE A 25 10.00 1.22 3.97
CA PHE A 25 10.16 1.14 2.53
C PHE A 25 8.85 1.47 1.83
N ASP A 26 8.95 2.01 0.62
CA ASP A 26 7.79 2.37 -0.18
C ASP A 26 7.35 1.18 -1.06
N VAL A 27 6.04 0.97 -1.15
CA VAL A 27 5.44 -0.05 -2.02
C VAL A 27 4.42 0.62 -2.92
N VAL A 28 4.50 0.34 -4.22
CA VAL A 28 3.53 0.81 -5.20
C VAL A 28 2.81 -0.40 -5.79
N LEU A 29 1.52 -0.50 -5.50
CA LEU A 29 0.62 -1.49 -6.11
C LEU A 29 -0.12 -0.84 -7.28
N ARG A 30 -0.11 -1.49 -8.45
CA ARG A 30 -0.81 -1.02 -9.64
C ARG A 30 -1.81 -2.07 -10.08
N VAL A 31 -3.09 -1.69 -10.15
CA VAL A 31 -4.17 -2.55 -10.62
C VAL A 31 -4.68 -2.00 -11.95
N VAL A 32 -4.63 -2.83 -12.99
CA VAL A 32 -5.14 -2.46 -14.32
C VAL A 32 -6.64 -2.73 -14.35
N ASN A 33 -7.43 -1.75 -14.82
CA ASN A 33 -8.90 -1.80 -14.84
C ASN A 33 -9.49 -2.14 -13.45
N PRO A 34 -9.24 -1.30 -12.42
CA PRO A 34 -9.69 -1.61 -11.07
C PRO A 34 -11.23 -1.51 -10.96
N ASP A 35 -11.82 -2.44 -10.21
CA ASP A 35 -13.20 -2.43 -9.75
C ASP A 35 -13.22 -2.00 -8.27
N PRO A 36 -14.29 -1.33 -7.77
CA PRO A 36 -14.41 -0.99 -6.36
C PRO A 36 -14.11 -2.14 -5.38
N VAL A 37 -14.41 -3.39 -5.73
CA VAL A 37 -14.10 -4.57 -4.91
C VAL A 37 -12.59 -4.76 -4.70
N HIS A 38 -11.77 -4.40 -5.68
CA HIS A 38 -10.31 -4.50 -5.56
C HIS A 38 -9.76 -3.59 -4.47
N LEU A 39 -10.35 -2.40 -4.28
CA LEU A 39 -9.96 -1.51 -3.18
C LEU A 39 -10.28 -2.13 -1.82
N GLY A 40 -11.41 -2.82 -1.71
CA GLY A 40 -11.75 -3.59 -0.52
C GLY A 40 -10.75 -4.71 -0.21
N LEU A 41 -10.18 -5.36 -1.24
CA LEU A 41 -9.12 -6.37 -1.05
C LEU A 41 -7.80 -5.73 -0.60
N ILE A 42 -7.45 -4.55 -1.11
CA ILE A 42 -6.26 -3.81 -0.67
C ILE A 42 -6.41 -3.41 0.81
N ALA A 43 -7.55 -2.81 1.17
CA ALA A 43 -7.83 -2.43 2.55
C ALA A 43 -7.84 -3.66 3.50
N LEU A 44 -8.32 -4.81 3.02
CA LEU A 44 -8.23 -6.07 3.76
C LEU A 44 -6.75 -6.45 3.99
N TRP A 45 -5.92 -6.41 2.96
CA TRP A 45 -4.49 -6.76 3.10
C TRP A 45 -3.76 -5.82 4.05
N GLU A 46 -4.01 -4.51 3.99
CA GLU A 46 -3.44 -3.53 4.91
C GLU A 46 -3.80 -3.87 6.37
N ARG A 47 -5.08 -4.19 6.63
CA ARG A 47 -5.54 -4.64 7.94
C ARG A 47 -4.84 -5.94 8.39
N GLU A 48 -4.71 -6.92 7.49
CA GLU A 48 -4.05 -8.18 7.82
C GLU A 48 -2.55 -8.00 8.08
N ILE A 49 -1.90 -7.03 7.43
CA ILE A 49 -0.51 -6.62 7.70
C ILE A 49 -0.41 -6.03 9.11
N ASP A 50 -1.26 -5.04 9.42
CA ASP A 50 -1.22 -4.34 10.72
C ASP A 50 -1.53 -5.26 11.91
N THR A 51 -2.43 -6.23 11.72
CA THR A 51 -2.72 -7.25 12.73
C THR A 51 -1.60 -8.29 12.85
N GLY A 52 -0.67 -8.33 11.89
CA GLY A 52 0.43 -9.28 11.83
C GLY A 52 0.00 -10.70 11.44
N ILE A 53 -1.18 -10.83 10.83
CA ILE A 53 -1.69 -12.07 10.23
C ILE A 53 -0.98 -12.29 8.89
N LEU A 54 -1.01 -11.27 8.02
CA LEU A 54 -0.23 -11.27 6.79
C LEU A 54 1.21 -10.87 7.11
N ARG A 55 2.15 -11.78 6.86
CA ARG A 55 3.59 -11.59 7.07
C ARG A 55 4.34 -11.78 5.78
N VAL A 56 5.39 -11.00 5.59
CA VAL A 56 6.17 -10.99 4.35
C VAL A 56 7.56 -11.55 4.60
N GLY A 57 8.04 -12.40 3.68
CA GLY A 57 9.36 -13.01 3.72
C GLY A 57 9.40 -14.38 4.42
N GLY A 58 10.62 -14.85 4.70
CA GLY A 58 10.87 -16.13 5.37
C GLY A 58 10.82 -16.05 6.88
N LEU A 59 11.02 -17.20 7.54
CA LEU A 59 11.18 -17.30 9.01
C LEU A 59 9.97 -16.78 9.81
N THR A 60 8.78 -16.78 9.22
CA THR A 60 7.54 -16.34 9.87
C THR A 60 7.17 -17.21 11.07
N SER A 61 7.57 -18.49 11.06
CA SER A 61 7.39 -19.46 12.14
C SER A 61 8.14 -19.11 13.43
N ILE A 62 9.21 -18.32 13.34
CA ILE A 62 9.96 -17.78 14.49
C ILE A 62 9.64 -16.31 14.76
N GLY A 63 8.53 -15.80 14.20
CA GLY A 63 8.02 -14.46 14.49
C GLY A 63 8.56 -13.33 13.62
N ARG A 64 9.31 -13.63 12.53
CA ARG A 64 9.79 -12.64 11.56
C ARG A 64 8.71 -12.23 10.54
N GLY A 65 9.00 -11.16 9.78
CA GLY A 65 8.16 -10.70 8.67
C GLY A 65 6.93 -9.87 9.07
N ARG A 66 6.89 -9.36 10.31
CA ARG A 66 5.87 -8.40 10.72
C ARG A 66 6.17 -7.03 10.14
N LEU A 67 5.15 -6.44 9.54
CA LEU A 67 5.19 -5.10 8.98
C LEU A 67 4.05 -4.30 9.57
N LYS A 68 4.07 -2.99 9.33
CA LYS A 68 2.98 -2.08 9.66
C LYS A 68 2.83 -1.10 8.50
N VAL A 69 1.60 -0.78 8.15
CA VAL A 69 1.32 0.27 7.17
C VAL A 69 1.42 1.62 7.88
N GLU A 70 2.38 2.46 7.48
CA GLU A 70 2.53 3.80 8.06
C GLU A 70 1.68 4.85 7.34
N ASN A 71 1.62 4.76 6.01
CA ASN A 71 0.85 5.65 5.17
C ASN A 71 0.31 4.86 3.97
N SER A 72 -0.93 5.16 3.57
CA SER A 72 -1.55 4.58 2.38
C SER A 72 -2.28 5.66 1.60
N GLN A 73 -2.01 5.71 0.29
CA GLN A 73 -2.64 6.63 -0.64
C GLN A 73 -3.16 5.85 -1.84
N HIS A 74 -4.38 6.15 -2.25
CA HIS A 74 -5.06 5.48 -3.35
C HIS A 74 -5.44 6.50 -4.42
N ASP A 75 -4.90 6.31 -5.62
CA ASP A 75 -5.16 7.16 -6.77
C ASP A 75 -5.79 6.33 -7.90
N LEU A 76 -6.96 6.75 -8.38
CA LEU A 76 -7.57 6.21 -9.60
C LEU A 76 -7.19 7.08 -10.79
N PHE A 77 -6.67 6.46 -11.83
CA PHE A 77 -6.44 7.09 -13.12
C PHE A 77 -7.54 6.64 -14.09
N ALA A 78 -8.36 7.59 -14.54
CA ALA A 78 -9.45 7.33 -15.47
C ALA A 78 -9.49 8.36 -16.61
N LEU A 79 -10.13 8.00 -17.72
CA LEU A 79 -10.34 8.94 -18.82
C LEU A 79 -11.22 10.12 -18.36
N PRO A 80 -11.00 11.33 -18.90
CA PRO A 80 -11.85 12.48 -18.60
C PRO A 80 -13.33 12.17 -18.85
N GLY A 81 -14.17 12.40 -17.84
CA GLY A 81 -15.61 12.17 -17.93
C GLY A 81 -16.06 10.71 -17.75
N TYR A 82 -15.21 9.84 -17.21
CA TYR A 82 -15.59 8.48 -16.81
C TYR A 82 -16.83 8.47 -15.88
N LYS A 83 -17.81 7.62 -16.20
CA LYS A 83 -19.09 7.46 -15.46
C LYS A 83 -19.36 6.00 -15.07
N GLY A 84 -18.32 5.18 -14.92
CA GLY A 84 -18.49 3.78 -14.55
C GLY A 84 -18.82 3.60 -13.06
N ASP A 85 -18.53 2.41 -12.54
CA ASP A 85 -18.99 1.97 -11.22
C ASP A 85 -18.37 2.75 -10.05
N TRP A 86 -17.31 3.50 -10.31
CA TRP A 86 -16.69 4.40 -9.36
C TRP A 86 -17.50 5.70 -9.23
N LYS A 87 -17.91 6.03 -8.01
CA LYS A 87 -18.51 7.34 -7.69
C LYS A 87 -17.40 8.39 -7.56
N LEU A 88 -17.07 9.04 -8.67
CA LEU A 88 -15.98 10.02 -8.74
C LEU A 88 -16.51 11.45 -8.61
N GLU A 89 -15.88 12.25 -7.75
CA GLU A 89 -15.91 13.72 -7.86
C GLU A 89 -14.56 14.18 -8.41
N SER A 90 -14.57 15.03 -9.44
CA SER A 90 -13.34 15.61 -9.97
C SER A 90 -12.62 16.37 -8.87
N ALA A 91 -11.35 16.06 -8.63
CA ALA A 91 -10.50 16.88 -7.77
C ALA A 91 -10.32 18.24 -8.46
N SER A 92 -11.20 19.20 -8.15
CA SER A 92 -11.02 20.58 -8.57
C SER A 92 -9.70 21.09 -7.97
N ASP A 93 -8.81 21.57 -8.84
CA ASP A 93 -7.54 22.23 -8.56
C ASP A 93 -6.38 21.36 -8.02
N GLN A 94 -6.05 20.26 -8.71
CA GLN A 94 -4.67 19.75 -8.67
C GLN A 94 -3.89 20.30 -9.88
N GLN A 95 -2.85 21.11 -9.60
CA GLN A 95 -1.91 21.58 -10.60
C GLN A 95 -1.24 20.36 -11.26
N ILE A 96 -1.60 20.12 -12.51
CA ILE A 96 -1.00 19.10 -13.37
C ILE A 96 0.49 19.40 -13.47
N GLN A 97 1.34 18.44 -13.09
CA GLN A 97 2.78 18.59 -13.30
C GLN A 97 3.04 18.69 -14.81
N PRO A 98 3.77 19.71 -15.28
CA PRO A 98 3.84 20.05 -16.70
C PRO A 98 4.56 19.02 -17.58
N ASP A 99 5.28 18.06 -17.00
CA ASP A 99 6.14 17.12 -17.74
C ASP A 99 5.52 15.73 -17.98
N ASP A 100 4.30 15.48 -17.52
CA ASP A 100 3.63 14.19 -17.74
C ASP A 100 2.73 14.21 -18.98
N ILE A 101 3.24 13.65 -20.09
CA ILE A 101 2.51 13.51 -21.37
C ILE A 101 1.20 12.73 -21.19
N PHE A 102 1.12 11.86 -20.18
CA PHE A 102 -0.09 11.10 -19.88
C PHE A 102 -1.08 11.87 -18.99
N ALA A 103 -0.67 12.96 -18.34
CA ALA A 103 -1.57 13.76 -17.50
C ALA A 103 -2.64 14.52 -18.30
N GLN A 104 -2.49 14.61 -19.63
CA GLN A 104 -3.55 15.11 -20.52
C GLN A 104 -4.53 14.02 -20.96
N LEU A 105 -4.16 12.74 -20.85
CA LEU A 105 -4.96 11.60 -21.25
C LEU A 105 -5.76 11.01 -20.08
N TRP A 106 -5.21 11.07 -18.87
CA TRP A 106 -5.80 10.51 -17.66
C TRP A 106 -6.02 11.60 -16.63
N THR A 107 -7.17 11.56 -15.96
CA THR A 107 -7.46 12.38 -14.78
C THR A 107 -7.25 11.54 -13.53
N THR A 108 -6.52 12.09 -12.56
CA THR A 108 -6.30 11.46 -11.26
C THR A 108 -7.42 11.82 -10.30
N TYR A 109 -7.97 10.80 -9.65
CA TYR A 109 -8.99 10.93 -8.63
C TYR A 109 -8.48 10.30 -7.33
N PRO A 110 -8.23 11.09 -6.26
CA PRO A 110 -7.88 10.54 -4.96
C PRO A 110 -9.10 9.80 -4.39
N ILE A 111 -8.89 8.57 -3.94
CA ILE A 111 -9.93 7.69 -3.38
C ILE A 111 -9.62 7.42 -1.91
N THR A 112 -10.66 7.19 -1.12
CA THR A 112 -10.54 6.79 0.30
C THR A 112 -10.60 5.28 0.45
N GLU A 113 -10.17 4.79 1.61
CA GLU A 113 -10.17 3.36 1.98
C GLU A 113 -11.55 2.67 1.86
N THR A 114 -12.66 3.41 1.89
CA THR A 114 -14.02 2.86 1.73
C THR A 114 -14.56 2.93 0.31
N GLY A 115 -13.78 3.44 -0.65
CA GLY A 115 -14.27 3.81 -1.98
C GLY A 115 -15.25 4.99 -1.95
N LEU A 116 -15.42 5.66 -0.80
CA LEU A 116 -16.30 6.80 -0.60
C LEU A 116 -15.51 8.01 -0.10
N TYR A 117 -15.35 8.96 -1.01
CA TYR A 117 -14.73 10.29 -0.90
C TYR A 117 -14.52 10.91 0.50
N VAL A 118 -13.33 11.49 0.71
CA VAL A 118 -13.04 12.47 1.78
C VAL A 118 -13.15 13.85 1.14
N LYS A 119 -14.20 14.57 1.54
CA LYS A 119 -14.30 16.02 1.30
C LYS A 119 -13.04 16.68 1.82
N LYS A 120 -12.26 17.32 0.94
CA LYS A 120 -11.22 18.27 1.35
C LYS A 120 -11.92 19.37 2.14
N VAL A 121 -11.87 19.29 3.47
CA VAL A 121 -12.29 20.40 4.33
C VAL A 121 -11.26 21.49 4.06
N GLY A 122 -11.64 22.45 3.23
CA GLY A 122 -10.89 23.68 3.07
C GLY A 122 -10.65 24.28 4.45
N LYS A 123 -9.39 24.38 4.85
CA LYS A 123 -9.00 25.30 5.92
C LYS A 123 -9.34 26.70 5.42
N LEU A 124 -10.49 27.22 5.82
CA LEU A 124 -10.62 28.65 6.07
C LEU A 124 -9.82 28.92 7.35
N ALA A 125 -8.62 29.46 7.20
CA ALA A 125 -7.96 30.22 8.24
C ALA A 125 -7.62 31.58 7.63
N GLY A 126 -8.66 32.38 7.46
CA GLY A 126 -8.55 33.83 7.40
C GLY A 126 -9.02 34.38 8.74
N LEU A 127 -8.17 35.25 9.30
CA LEU A 127 -8.25 35.99 10.58
C LEU A 127 -7.81 35.24 11.83
#